data_AF-A0A0X3P9R0-F1
#
_entry.id   AF-A0A0X3P9R0-F1
#
_cell.length_a   1.000
_cell.length_b   1.000
_cell.length_c   1.000
_cell.angle_alpha   90.00
_cell.angle_beta   90.00
_cell.angle_gamma   90.00
#
_symmetry.space_group_name_H-M   'P 1'
#
loop_
_entity.id
_entity.type
_entity.pdbx_description
1 polymer ?
#
loop_
_entity_poly.entity_id
_entity_poly.type
_entity_poly.pdbx_seq_one_letter_code
_entity_poly.pdbx_strand_id
1 'polypeptide(L)'
;MEMRRLTATLLGIAVTAIILALALPHWGCGNLIENCPRGYDRDAIIAVAALLIIGLACLLVVFIIDLVLICSSVVPAGLLTARFVLLYLGAGLILIAVIVFTAKRNALWSYFLAVIGAIFAVLVAILAIMSSRCVTGSERVVVRTTH
;
A
#
# COMPACT_ATOMS: atom_id res chain seq x y z
N MET A 1 17.31 -10.86 3.62
CA MET A 1 16.19 -11.48 2.86
C MET A 1 14.84 -11.32 3.58
N GLU A 2 14.76 -11.28 4.91
CA GLU A 2 13.49 -11.13 5.66
C GLU A 2 12.71 -9.87 5.32
N MET A 3 13.36 -8.71 5.15
CA MET A 3 12.65 -7.46 4.81
C MET A 3 11.91 -7.52 3.47
N ARG A 4 12.46 -8.23 2.47
CA ARG A 4 11.80 -8.41 1.16
C ARG A 4 10.58 -9.33 1.25
N ARG A 5 10.66 -10.37 2.08
CA ARG A 5 9.54 -11.30 2.32
C ARG A 5 8.39 -10.60 3.04
N LEU A 6 8.68 -9.84 4.09
CA LEU A 6 7.69 -9.04 4.82
C LEU A 6 7.01 -8.02 3.92
N THR A 7 7.77 -7.26 3.13
CA THR A 7 7.17 -6.27 2.23
C THR A 7 6.28 -6.94 1.17
N ALA A 8 6.69 -8.07 0.60
CA ALA A 8 5.86 -8.82 -0.33
C ALA A 8 4.58 -9.38 0.31
N THR A 9 4.64 -9.90 1.54
CA THR A 9 3.44 -10.42 2.24
C THR A 9 2.48 -9.30 2.61
N LEU A 10 2.97 -8.17 3.14
CA LEU A 10 2.13 -6.99 3.43
C LEU A 10 1.45 -6.47 2.16
N LEU A 11 2.20 -6.41 1.03
CA LEU A 11 1.66 -5.93 -0.23
C LEU A 11 0.61 -6.89 -0.81
N GLY A 12 0.83 -8.20 -0.68
CA GLY A 12 -0.17 -9.21 -1.02
C GLY A 12 -1.47 -9.08 -0.20
N ILE A 13 -1.35 -8.87 1.12
CA ILE A 13 -2.51 -8.62 2.00
C ILE A 13 -3.24 -7.32 1.62
N ALA A 14 -2.49 -6.26 1.28
CA ALA A 14 -3.10 -5.01 0.83
C ALA A 14 -3.90 -5.21 -0.47
N VAL A 15 -3.32 -5.92 -1.45
CA VAL A 15 -3.98 -6.22 -2.73
C VAL A 15 -5.26 -7.04 -2.51
N THR A 16 -5.21 -8.10 -1.69
CA THR A 16 -6.41 -8.90 -1.41
C THR A 16 -7.48 -8.10 -0.68
N ALA A 17 -7.09 -7.23 0.27
CA ALA A 17 -8.02 -6.33 0.94
C ALA A 17 -8.69 -5.34 -0.04
N ILE A 18 -7.94 -4.79 -1.01
CA ILE A 18 -8.50 -3.90 -2.04
C ILE A 18 -9.46 -4.66 -2.97
N ILE A 19 -9.11 -5.89 -3.36
CA ILE A 19 -10.00 -6.74 -4.17
C ILE A 19 -11.29 -7.05 -3.40
N LEU A 20 -11.19 -7.42 -2.13
CA LEU A 20 -12.36 -7.62 -1.27
C LEU A 20 -13.19 -6.35 -1.16
N ALA A 21 -12.55 -5.18 -0.97
CA ALA A 21 -13.25 -3.91 -0.93
C ALA A 21 -14.05 -3.67 -2.21
N LEU A 22 -13.48 -3.95 -3.40
CA LEU A 22 -14.20 -3.84 -4.67
C LEU A 22 -15.35 -4.86 -4.83
N ALA A 23 -15.20 -6.06 -4.28
CA ALA A 23 -16.20 -7.11 -4.37
C ALA A 23 -17.35 -6.96 -3.37
N LEU A 24 -17.08 -6.37 -2.20
CA LEU A 24 -18.06 -6.24 -1.11
C LEU A 24 -19.10 -5.15 -1.46
N PRO A 25 -20.40 -5.47 -1.43
CA PRO A 25 -21.46 -4.50 -1.74
C PRO A 25 -21.81 -3.58 -0.56
N HIS A 26 -20.89 -3.35 0.37
CA HIS A 26 -21.17 -2.65 1.64
C HIS A 26 -20.69 -1.20 1.67
N TRP A 27 -20.59 -0.56 0.50
CA TRP A 27 -20.10 0.82 0.42
C TRP A 27 -21.12 1.85 0.94
N GLY A 28 -22.38 1.46 1.18
CA GLY A 28 -23.50 2.32 1.61
C GLY A 28 -24.57 2.55 0.53
N CYS A 29 -24.27 2.24 -0.73
CA CYS A 29 -25.18 2.25 -1.90
C CYS A 29 -25.34 0.86 -2.52
N GLY A 30 -24.88 -0.20 -1.84
CA GLY A 30 -24.65 -1.49 -2.47
C GLY A 30 -23.25 -1.56 -3.11
N ASN A 31 -23.21 -2.20 -4.28
CA ASN A 31 -21.98 -2.40 -5.06
C ASN A 31 -21.45 -1.07 -5.66
N LEU A 32 -20.16 -0.80 -5.51
CA LEU A 32 -19.51 0.43 -5.96
C LEU A 32 -19.61 0.60 -7.49
N ILE A 33 -19.51 -0.52 -8.23
CA ILE A 33 -19.43 -0.55 -9.69
C ILE A 33 -20.82 -0.40 -10.34
N GLU A 34 -21.86 -1.04 -9.80
CA GLU A 34 -23.17 -1.11 -10.46
C GLU A 34 -24.26 -0.25 -9.82
N ASN A 35 -24.30 -0.18 -8.49
CA ASN A 35 -25.46 0.36 -7.78
C ASN A 35 -25.25 1.81 -7.34
N CYS A 36 -24.01 2.17 -7.02
CA CYS A 36 -23.65 3.51 -6.59
C CYS A 36 -23.84 4.63 -7.65
N PRO A 37 -23.54 4.41 -8.94
CA PRO A 37 -23.73 5.43 -9.97
C PRO A 37 -25.21 5.79 -10.20
N ARG A 38 -26.18 4.98 -9.76
CA ARG A 38 -27.58 5.23 -10.11
C ARG A 38 -28.25 6.34 -9.29
N GLY A 39 -27.70 6.76 -8.15
CA GLY A 39 -28.36 7.67 -7.21
C GLY A 39 -27.65 8.98 -6.85
N TYR A 40 -26.36 9.16 -7.17
CA TYR A 40 -25.56 10.34 -6.77
C TYR A 40 -24.47 10.65 -7.81
N ASP A 41 -23.87 11.87 -7.78
CA ASP A 41 -22.79 12.40 -8.66
C ASP A 41 -22.05 11.29 -9.44
N ARG A 42 -22.62 10.91 -10.59
CA ARG A 42 -22.18 9.74 -11.38
C ARG A 42 -20.70 9.83 -11.71
N ASP A 43 -20.29 11.02 -12.12
CA ASP A 43 -18.94 11.27 -12.62
C ASP A 43 -17.90 11.11 -11.51
N ALA A 44 -18.22 11.54 -10.28
CA ALA A 44 -17.31 11.40 -9.14
C ALA A 44 -17.15 9.94 -8.72
N ILE A 45 -18.24 9.17 -8.68
CA ILE A 45 -18.22 7.75 -8.29
C ILE A 45 -17.49 6.91 -9.34
N ILE A 46 -17.74 7.18 -10.63
CA ILE A 46 -17.04 6.50 -11.73
C ILE A 46 -15.54 6.83 -11.69
N ALA A 47 -15.17 8.09 -11.43
CA ALA A 47 -13.78 8.48 -11.28
C ALA A 47 -13.10 7.75 -10.11
N VAL A 48 -13.76 7.63 -8.96
CA VAL A 48 -13.26 6.85 -7.80
C VAL A 48 -13.06 5.39 -8.17
N ALA A 49 -14.04 4.76 -8.84
CA ALA A 49 -13.92 3.37 -9.26
C ALA A 49 -12.76 3.17 -10.24
N ALA A 50 -12.59 4.07 -11.22
CA ALA A 50 -11.48 4.03 -12.17
C ALA A 50 -10.13 4.19 -11.47
N LEU A 51 -10.01 5.15 -10.55
CA LEU A 51 -8.79 5.37 -9.75
C LEU A 51 -8.41 4.14 -8.92
N LEU A 52 -9.40 3.48 -8.29
CA LEU A 52 -9.18 2.24 -7.55
C LEU A 52 -8.70 1.09 -8.44
N ILE A 53 -9.29 0.92 -9.62
CA ILE A 53 -8.92 -0.14 -10.57
C ILE A 53 -7.50 0.11 -11.11
N ILE A 54 -7.18 1.33 -11.52
CA ILE A 54 -5.86 1.69 -12.04
C ILE A 54 -4.80 1.53 -10.94
N GLY A 55 -5.09 1.98 -9.72
CA GLY A 55 -4.21 1.82 -8.58
C GLY A 55 -3.97 0.35 -8.23
N LEU A 56 -5.02 -0.48 -8.24
CA LEU A 56 -4.92 -1.93 -8.03
C LEU A 56 -4.06 -2.59 -9.10
N ALA A 57 -4.24 -2.24 -10.38
CA ALA A 57 -3.42 -2.76 -11.46
C ALA A 57 -1.94 -2.42 -11.27
N CYS A 58 -1.62 -1.18 -10.87
CA CYS A 58 -0.24 -0.80 -10.55
C CYS A 58 0.33 -1.63 -9.38
N LEU A 59 -0.43 -1.82 -8.30
CA LEU A 59 0.01 -2.62 -7.15
C LEU A 59 0.19 -4.10 -7.50
N LEU A 60 -0.64 -4.66 -8.37
CA LEU A 60 -0.48 -6.03 -8.88
C LEU A 60 0.82 -6.19 -9.67
N VAL A 61 1.15 -5.22 -10.53
CA VAL A 61 2.44 -5.24 -11.25
C VAL A 61 3.62 -5.20 -10.27
N VAL A 62 3.55 -4.36 -9.24
CA VAL A 62 4.57 -4.30 -8.18
C VAL A 62 4.69 -5.64 -7.44
N PHE A 63 3.56 -6.28 -7.12
CA PHE A 63 3.53 -7.59 -6.48
C PHE A 63 4.23 -8.66 -7.33
N ILE A 64 3.98 -8.67 -8.64
CA ILE A 64 4.66 -9.59 -9.58
C ILE A 64 6.17 -9.32 -9.61
N ILE A 65 6.58 -8.04 -9.67
CA ILE A 65 7.99 -7.66 -9.63
C ILE A 65 8.63 -8.16 -8.32
N ASP A 66 7.94 -8.06 -7.19
CA ASP A 66 8.42 -8.56 -5.90
C ASP A 66 8.59 -10.08 -5.85
N LEU A 67 7.67 -10.84 -6.45
CA LEU A 67 7.82 -12.29 -6.58
C LEU A 67 9.05 -12.65 -7.43
N VAL A 68 9.27 -11.95 -8.55
CA VAL A 68 10.44 -12.14 -9.41
C VAL A 68 11.73 -11.77 -8.67
N LEU A 69 11.74 -10.68 -7.90
CA LEU A 69 12.89 -10.23 -7.09
C LEU A 69 13.24 -11.17 -5.93
N ILE A 70 12.30 -12.00 -5.47
CA ILE A 70 12.54 -13.03 -4.47
C ILE A 70 13.22 -14.25 -5.10
N CYS A 71 12.85 -14.58 -6.34
CA CYS A 71 13.41 -15.73 -7.08
C CYS A 71 14.72 -15.40 -7.81
N SER A 72 14.98 -14.13 -8.13
CA SER A 72 16.20 -13.70 -8.83
C SER A 72 17.30 -13.25 -7.86
N SER A 73 18.52 -13.74 -8.05
CA SER A 73 19.72 -13.30 -7.32
C SER A 73 20.29 -11.98 -7.87
N VAL A 74 19.95 -11.62 -9.11
CA VAL A 74 20.43 -10.42 -9.81
C VAL A 74 19.33 -9.38 -9.87
N VAL A 75 19.60 -8.18 -9.36
CA VAL A 75 18.64 -7.08 -9.30
C VAL A 75 19.12 -5.93 -10.18
N PRO A 76 18.46 -5.66 -11.32
CA PRO A 76 18.75 -4.49 -12.12
C PRO A 76 18.37 -3.22 -11.36
N ALA A 77 19.24 -2.20 -11.33
CA ALA A 77 18.97 -0.92 -10.65
C ALA A 77 17.70 -0.20 -11.19
N GLY A 78 17.41 -0.36 -12.48
CA GLY A 78 16.19 0.18 -13.11
C GLY A 78 14.90 -0.49 -12.61
N LEU A 79 14.95 -1.75 -12.19
CA LEU A 79 13.77 -2.49 -11.72
C LEU A 79 13.39 -2.06 -10.29
N LEU A 80 14.39 -1.72 -9.46
CA LEU A 80 14.19 -1.18 -8.11
C LEU A 80 13.51 0.19 -8.13
N THR A 81 13.97 1.10 -8.99
CA THR A 81 13.41 2.44 -9.12
C THR A 81 11.99 2.40 -9.69
N ALA A 82 11.77 1.62 -10.76
CA ALA A 82 10.43 1.41 -11.32
C ALA A 82 9.44 0.87 -10.27
N ARG A 83 9.87 -0.10 -9.45
CA ARG A 83 9.07 -0.64 -8.35
C ARG A 83 8.62 0.45 -7.37
N PHE A 84 9.54 1.29 -6.89
CA PHE A 84 9.19 2.36 -5.96
C PHE A 84 8.20 3.35 -6.58
N VAL A 85 8.46 3.78 -7.81
CA VAL A 85 7.58 4.73 -8.51
C VAL A 85 6.17 4.16 -8.67
N LEU A 86 6.04 2.92 -9.14
CA LEU A 86 4.74 2.25 -9.30
C LEU A 86 4.01 2.06 -7.97
N LEU A 87 4.74 1.74 -6.90
CA LEU A 87 4.17 1.55 -5.57
C LEU A 87 3.62 2.87 -5.02
N TYR A 88 4.39 3.95 -5.09
CA TYR A 88 3.94 5.28 -4.66
C TYR A 88 2.78 5.79 -5.52
N LEU A 89 2.85 5.60 -6.84
CA LEU A 89 1.78 6.00 -7.75
C LEU A 89 0.48 5.24 -7.45
N GLY A 90 0.54 3.90 -7.36
CA GLY A 90 -0.62 3.06 -7.08
C GLY A 90 -1.25 3.34 -5.72
N ALA A 91 -0.43 3.46 -4.67
CA ALA A 91 -0.90 3.81 -3.34
C ALA A 91 -1.52 5.22 -3.30
N GLY A 92 -0.91 6.19 -3.99
CA GLY A 92 -1.42 7.55 -4.09
C GLY A 92 -2.79 7.61 -4.77
N LEU A 93 -2.96 6.92 -5.90
CA LEU A 93 -4.23 6.85 -6.63
C LEU A 93 -5.35 6.24 -5.76
N ILE A 94 -5.05 5.16 -5.03
CA ILE A 94 -6.02 4.51 -4.13
C ILE A 94 -6.39 5.44 -2.97
N LEU A 95 -5.40 6.09 -2.35
CA LEU A 95 -5.66 7.05 -1.27
C LEU A 95 -6.54 8.21 -1.74
N ILE A 96 -6.22 8.79 -2.90
CA ILE A 96 -7.02 9.88 -3.49
C ILE A 96 -8.45 9.40 -3.75
N ALA A 97 -8.62 8.19 -4.32
CA ALA A 97 -9.94 7.62 -4.59
C ALA A 97 -10.77 7.51 -3.30
N VAL A 98 -10.20 6.95 -2.23
CA VAL A 98 -10.92 6.77 -0.96
C VAL A 98 -11.18 8.09 -0.25
N ILE A 99 -10.25 9.05 -0.35
CA ILE A 99 -10.45 10.41 0.17
C ILE A 99 -11.61 11.09 -0.54
N VAL A 100 -11.62 11.12 -1.88
CA VAL A 100 -12.70 11.73 -2.68
C VAL A 100 -14.04 11.02 -2.43
N PHE A 101 -14.02 9.72 -2.22
CA PHE A 101 -15.22 8.97 -1.90
C PHE A 101 -15.77 9.33 -0.51
N THR A 102 -14.91 9.28 0.52
CA THR A 102 -15.27 9.67 1.89
C THR A 102 -15.72 11.12 1.90
N ALA A 103 -15.12 11.95 1.05
CA ALA A 103 -15.43 13.35 0.88
C ALA A 103 -16.86 13.65 0.56
N LYS A 104 -17.33 12.94 -0.46
CA LYS A 104 -18.65 13.11 -1.00
C LYS A 104 -19.70 12.39 -0.16
N ARG A 105 -19.32 11.33 0.58
CA ARG A 105 -20.28 10.45 1.22
C ARG A 105 -20.47 10.64 2.72
N ASN A 106 -19.40 10.90 3.47
CA ASN A 106 -19.42 10.83 4.93
C ASN A 106 -18.89 12.12 5.57
N ALA A 107 -19.59 12.63 6.60
CA ALA A 107 -19.10 13.73 7.44
C ALA A 107 -17.99 13.31 8.43
N LEU A 108 -17.54 12.06 8.39
CA LEU A 108 -16.60 11.44 9.34
C LEU A 108 -15.13 11.52 8.86
N TRP A 109 -14.77 12.58 8.13
CA TRP A 109 -13.43 12.77 7.57
C TRP A 109 -12.31 12.72 8.61
N SER A 110 -12.51 13.38 9.74
CA SER A 110 -11.51 13.46 10.80
C SER A 110 -11.21 12.08 11.38
N TYR A 111 -12.23 11.24 11.53
CA TYR A 111 -12.06 9.85 11.98
C TYR A 111 -11.24 9.03 10.97
N PHE A 112 -11.58 9.14 9.68
CA PHE A 112 -10.87 8.40 8.63
C PHE A 112 -9.40 8.83 8.50
N LEU A 113 -9.13 10.14 8.52
CA LEU A 113 -7.76 10.67 8.51
C LEU A 113 -6.96 10.26 9.76
N ALA A 114 -7.60 10.21 10.93
CA ALA A 114 -6.96 9.73 12.15
C ALA A 114 -6.56 8.25 12.05
N VAL A 115 -7.44 7.40 11.50
CA VAL A 115 -7.13 5.97 11.27
C VAL A 115 -5.97 5.80 10.29
N ILE A 116 -5.97 6.53 9.17
CA ILE A 116 -4.84 6.51 8.22
C ILE A 116 -3.55 6.96 8.90
N GLY A 117 -3.59 8.08 9.61
CA GLY A 117 -2.43 8.61 10.33
C GLY A 117 -1.87 7.63 11.35
N ALA A 118 -2.74 6.93 12.08
CA ALA A 118 -2.33 5.89 13.03
C ALA A 118 -1.65 4.71 12.33
N ILE A 119 -2.18 4.25 11.18
CA ILE A 119 -1.56 3.17 10.40
C ILE A 119 -0.16 3.59 9.93
N PHE A 120 0.00 4.81 9.39
CA PHE A 120 1.31 5.31 8.98
C PHE A 120 2.28 5.41 10.16
N ALA A 121 1.83 5.90 11.32
CA ALA A 121 2.66 5.97 12.52
C ALA A 121 3.15 4.57 12.96
N VAL A 122 2.27 3.56 12.94
CA VAL A 122 2.64 2.17 13.25
C VAL A 122 3.64 1.63 12.23
N LEU A 123 3.43 1.86 10.94
CA LEU A 123 4.36 1.44 9.89
C LEU A 123 5.75 2.08 10.06
N VAL A 124 5.80 3.38 10.36
CA VAL A 124 7.05 4.11 10.64
C VAL A 124 7.74 3.56 11.89
N ALA A 125 6.99 3.28 12.96
CA ALA A 125 7.54 2.69 14.17
C ALA A 125 8.17 1.31 13.91
N ILE A 126 7.49 0.46 13.14
CA ILE A 126 8.02 -0.85 12.72
C ILE A 126 9.30 -0.66 11.90
N LEU A 127 9.29 0.25 10.92
CA LEU A 127 10.47 0.53 10.09
C LEU A 127 11.66 1.02 10.93
N ALA A 128 11.43 1.87 11.93
CA ALA A 128 12.47 2.38 12.83
C ALA A 128 13.07 1.28 13.72
N ILE A 129 12.25 0.37 14.25
CA ILE A 129 12.73 -0.79 15.03
C ILE A 129 13.57 -1.72 14.13
N MET A 130 13.18 -1.91 12.87
CA MET A 130 13.93 -2.75 11.94
C MET A 130 15.25 -2.09 11.49
N SER A 131 15.24 -0.78 11.20
CA SER A 131 16.46 -0.05 10.82
C SER A 131 17.47 -0.01 11.97
N SER A 132 17.01 0.18 13.20
CA SER A 132 17.89 0.16 14.38
C SER A 132 18.56 -1.20 14.57
N ARG A 133 17.84 -2.33 14.39
CA ARG A 133 18.44 -3.68 14.40
C ARG A 133 19.51 -3.86 13.32
N CYS A 134 19.31 -3.28 12.13
CA CYS A 134 20.30 -3.31 11.06
C CYS A 134 21.53 -2.43 11.35
N VAL A 135 21.38 -1.31 12.04
CA VAL A 135 22.50 -0.43 12.45
C VAL A 135 23.28 -1.06 13.62
N THR A 136 22.60 -1.56 14.65
CA THR A 136 23.24 -2.21 15.81
C THR A 136 23.94 -3.53 15.46
N GLY A 137 23.50 -4.23 14.40
CA GLY A 137 24.17 -5.44 13.91
C GLY A 137 25.52 -5.20 13.22
N SER A 138 25.76 -3.98 12.71
CA SER A 138 27.03 -3.61 12.07
C SER A 138 28.10 -3.18 13.08
N GLU A 139 27.75 -3.05 14.36
CA GLU A 139 28.61 -2.49 15.41
C GLU A 139 29.08 -3.56 16.41
N ARG A 140 29.28 -4.80 15.97
CA ARG A 140 30.15 -5.73 16.73
C ARG A 140 31.60 -5.30 16.55
N VAL A 141 31.98 -4.26 17.29
CA VAL A 141 33.37 -3.88 17.54
C VAL A 141 34.09 -5.10 18.08
N VAL A 142 35.04 -5.61 17.29
CA VAL A 142 36.01 -6.61 17.74
C VAL A 142 36.82 -5.96 18.86
N VAL A 143 36.48 -6.27 20.11
CA VAL A 143 37.35 -5.96 21.24
C VAL A 143 38.56 -6.88 21.11
N ARG A 144 39.61 -6.35 20.48
CA ARG A 144 40.93 -6.97 20.40
C ARG A 144 41.48 -6.98 21.83
N THR A 145 41.46 -8.14 22.49
CA THR A 145 42.21 -8.38 23.72
C THR A 145 43.69 -8.25 23.39
N THR A 146 44.30 -7.13 23.79
CA THR A 146 45.76 -7.01 23.85
C THR A 146 46.24 -7.65 25.14
N HIS A 147 47.18 -8.56 24.94
CA HIS A 147 47.83 -9.45 25.88
C HIS A 147 48.88 -8.73 26.73
#